data_AF-A0AB34IU90-F1
#
_entry.id   AF-A0AB34IU90-F1
#
_cell.length_a   1.000
_cell.length_b   1.000
_cell.length_c   1.000
_cell.angle_alpha   90.00
_cell.angle_beta   90.00
_cell.angle_gamma   90.00
#
_symmetry.space_group_name_H-M   'P 1'
#
loop_
_entity.id
_entity.type
_entity.pdbx_description
1 polymer ?
#
loop_
_entity_poly.entity_id
_entity_poly.type
_entity_poly.pdbx_seq_one_letter_code
_entity_poly.pdbx_strand_id
1 'polypeptide(L)'
;MPAGVAPQCVALPAAAPLDAAQLARCVRELDWRPGADPVVATFATSVSSPWLLGLSAAARGLPLLVAGLGTSFPRYFNWWLGYGKKLPGSRRAAQLLAALAPRAPVVWVDSTDTMIVNPLLSSAARALDEVLAQRGTHRVLSGAECYSWPRCYEEDYARDAQHVACTARSPTCYPNSGTYLSTAAGLERWFEAQNATLHEFLGSPMSNAECTHDQAVLHHMLLNRTRPLYAGIDMRLDDTSEFFLNLHQCEPPRYWRMRNVSKCYHTAHEPLAHARVECSSANCSLWYAPGHAPPRPLRKRAAHRPWLAHANGRHATLSHGAAFAPLIQGLRLSPALRQHPVLLVDPAGGGVCEVSTIGQLYAVRTGNQMKP
;
A
#
# COMPACT_ATOMS: atom_id res chain seq x y z
N MET A 1 0.03 -1.44 -33.42
CA MET A 1 0.47 -2.32 -32.32
C MET A 1 0.77 -3.68 -32.92
N PRO A 2 1.88 -4.35 -32.55
CA PRO A 2 2.14 -5.73 -32.97
C PRO A 2 0.96 -6.64 -32.60
N ALA A 3 0.71 -7.68 -33.40
CA ALA A 3 -0.30 -8.68 -33.06
C ALA A 3 0.00 -9.31 -31.69
N GLY A 4 -0.99 -9.38 -30.82
CA GLY A 4 -0.87 -9.98 -29.47
C GLY A 4 -0.54 -9.00 -28.32
N VAL A 5 -0.25 -7.73 -28.60
CA VAL A 5 -0.05 -6.72 -27.53
C VAL A 5 -1.40 -6.12 -27.12
N ALA A 6 -1.77 -6.29 -25.85
CA ALA A 6 -2.97 -5.64 -25.33
C ALA A 6 -2.81 -4.11 -25.37
N PRO A 7 -3.85 -3.33 -25.74
CA PRO A 7 -3.79 -1.86 -25.74
C PRO A 7 -3.40 -1.25 -24.38
N GLN A 8 -3.55 -2.03 -23.31
CA GLN A 8 -3.23 -1.65 -21.93
C GLN A 8 -1.74 -1.84 -21.58
N CYS A 9 -1.00 -2.63 -22.38
CA CYS A 9 0.45 -2.84 -22.25
C CYS A 9 1.28 -1.82 -23.06
N VAL A 10 0.68 -0.72 -23.48
CA VAL A 10 1.38 0.36 -24.18
C VAL A 10 1.83 1.37 -23.14
N ALA A 11 3.04 1.91 -23.33
CA ALA A 11 3.51 3.00 -22.51
C ALA A 11 2.50 4.16 -22.54
N LEU A 12 1.80 4.38 -21.43
CA LEU A 12 1.13 5.66 -21.24
C LEU A 12 2.23 6.72 -21.11
N PRO A 13 1.99 7.99 -21.50
CA PRO A 13 2.86 9.08 -21.13
C PRO A 13 2.88 9.12 -19.59
N ALA A 14 3.80 8.38 -19.00
CA ALA A 14 4.06 8.44 -17.58
C ALA A 14 4.46 9.89 -17.32
N ALA A 15 3.90 10.50 -16.28
CA ALA A 15 4.48 11.73 -15.80
C ALA A 15 5.95 11.41 -15.52
N ALA A 16 6.85 12.03 -16.28
CA ALA A 16 8.28 11.89 -16.08
C ALA A 16 8.59 12.19 -14.60
N PRO A 17 9.73 11.74 -14.07
CA PRO A 17 10.25 12.24 -12.80
C PRO A 17 10.05 13.76 -12.64
N LEU A 18 9.89 14.21 -11.40
CA LEU A 18 9.97 15.65 -11.11
C LEU A 18 11.33 16.15 -11.58
N ASP A 19 11.33 17.18 -12.43
CA ASP A 19 12.59 17.82 -12.78
C ASP A 19 13.15 18.59 -11.57
N ALA A 20 14.45 18.91 -11.62
CA ALA A 20 15.14 19.55 -10.50
C ALA A 20 14.52 20.92 -10.13
N ALA A 21 13.97 21.66 -11.10
CA ALA A 21 13.35 22.96 -10.86
C ALA A 21 11.99 22.82 -10.18
N GLN A 22 11.16 21.87 -10.62
CA GLN A 22 9.88 21.51 -10.01
C GLN A 22 10.08 21.06 -8.56
N LEU A 23 11.02 20.14 -8.34
CA LEU A 23 11.34 19.61 -7.02
C LEU A 23 11.85 20.71 -6.08
N ALA A 24 12.81 21.52 -6.54
CA ALA A 24 13.36 22.60 -5.74
C ALA A 24 12.32 23.68 -5.43
N ARG A 25 11.39 23.97 -6.36
CA ARG A 25 10.26 24.87 -6.10
C ARG A 25 9.37 24.32 -5.00
N CYS A 26 8.97 23.06 -5.09
CA CYS A 26 8.16 22.41 -4.07
C CYS A 26 8.81 22.41 -2.69
N VAL A 27 10.10 22.04 -2.61
CA VAL A 27 10.83 22.04 -1.33
C VAL A 27 10.92 23.44 -0.71
N ARG A 28 11.01 24.50 -1.52
CA ARG A 28 11.05 25.89 -1.01
C ARG A 28 9.68 26.40 -0.57
N GLU A 29 8.62 26.07 -1.31
CA GLU A 29 7.27 26.58 -1.07
C GLU A 29 6.55 25.82 0.05
N LEU A 30 6.94 24.57 0.31
CA LEU A 30 6.38 23.76 1.37
C LEU A 30 7.13 23.99 2.69
N ASP A 31 6.48 24.61 3.67
CA ASP A 31 6.92 24.55 5.07
C ASP A 31 6.45 23.24 5.74
N TRP A 32 6.74 22.12 5.09
CA TRP A 32 6.31 20.80 5.53
C TRP A 32 7.52 19.98 5.95
N ARG A 33 7.69 19.85 7.27
CA ARG A 33 8.76 19.07 7.89
C ARG A 33 8.14 17.95 8.69
N PRO A 34 8.02 16.73 8.13
CA PRO A 34 7.55 15.60 8.93
C PRO A 34 8.54 15.38 10.07
N GLY A 35 8.03 15.26 11.29
CA GLY A 35 8.84 15.00 12.48
C GLY A 35 9.39 13.56 12.49
N ALA A 36 9.52 12.98 13.69
CA ALA A 36 9.89 11.56 13.83
C ALA A 36 8.74 10.60 13.45
N ASP A 37 7.51 11.11 13.40
CA ASP A 37 6.32 10.32 13.09
C ASP A 37 6.27 9.87 11.63
N PRO A 38 5.74 8.66 11.34
CA PRO A 38 5.56 8.20 9.97
C PRO A 38 4.64 9.09 9.15
N VAL A 39 5.10 9.45 7.95
CA VAL A 39 4.25 10.02 6.91
C VAL A 39 3.38 8.93 6.33
N VAL A 40 2.07 9.14 6.32
CA VAL A 40 1.10 8.27 5.65
C VAL A 40 0.88 8.80 4.25
N ALA A 41 1.30 8.03 3.25
CA ALA A 41 1.23 8.43 1.85
C ALA A 41 0.34 7.47 1.04
N THR A 42 -0.38 8.00 0.06
CA THR A 42 -1.21 7.20 -0.84
C THR A 42 -1.26 7.81 -2.23
N PHE A 43 -1.53 6.99 -3.23
CA PHE A 43 -2.06 7.46 -4.50
C PHE A 43 -3.59 7.42 -4.46
N ALA A 44 -4.26 8.49 -4.87
CA ALA A 44 -5.70 8.51 -5.04
C ALA A 44 -6.12 9.54 -6.07
N THR A 45 -6.96 9.12 -7.02
CA THR A 45 -7.58 10.02 -7.99
C THR A 45 -8.82 10.72 -7.42
N SER A 46 -9.43 10.15 -6.39
CA SER A 46 -10.50 10.75 -5.61
C SER A 46 -10.52 10.10 -4.22
N VAL A 47 -11.12 10.77 -3.25
CA VAL A 47 -11.39 10.20 -1.92
C VAL A 47 -12.85 10.39 -1.58
N SER A 48 -13.50 9.35 -1.05
CA SER A 48 -14.90 9.39 -0.65
C SER A 48 -15.03 9.63 0.85
N SER A 49 -16.10 10.32 1.26
CA SER A 49 -16.42 10.48 2.67
C SER A 49 -17.25 9.28 3.15
N PRO A 50 -16.88 8.62 4.27
CA PRO A 50 -15.70 8.89 5.11
C PRO A 50 -14.43 8.21 4.58
N TRP A 51 -13.33 8.98 4.47
CA TRP A 51 -12.02 8.44 4.08
C TRP A 51 -11.29 7.92 5.32
N LEU A 52 -11.43 6.62 5.60
CA LEU A 52 -10.96 6.01 6.85
C LEU A 52 -9.44 6.15 7.06
N LEU A 53 -8.64 6.02 6.00
CA LEU A 53 -7.19 6.25 6.07
C LEU A 53 -6.88 7.66 6.59
N GLY A 54 -7.43 8.69 5.92
CA GLY A 54 -7.20 10.08 6.30
C GLY A 54 -7.69 10.39 7.71
N LEU A 55 -8.92 9.98 8.05
CA LEU A 55 -9.48 10.25 9.38
C LEU A 55 -8.70 9.54 10.49
N SER A 56 -8.27 8.29 10.27
CA SER A 56 -7.50 7.53 11.27
C SER A 56 -6.08 8.04 11.46
N ALA A 57 -5.46 8.58 10.40
CA ALA A 57 -4.18 9.29 10.46
C ALA A 57 -4.29 10.65 11.17
N ALA A 58 -5.30 11.44 10.82
CA ALA A 58 -5.60 12.72 11.47
C ALA A 58 -5.85 12.55 12.97
N ALA A 59 -6.58 11.50 13.36
CA ALA A 59 -6.85 11.20 14.78
C ALA A 59 -5.58 10.86 15.58
N ARG A 60 -4.47 10.56 14.89
CA ARG A 60 -3.15 10.30 15.47
C ARG A 60 -2.16 11.44 15.22
N GLY A 61 -2.59 12.54 14.61
CA GLY A 61 -1.72 13.67 14.28
C GLY A 61 -0.67 13.35 13.21
N LEU A 62 -0.86 12.31 12.39
CA LEU A 62 0.14 11.85 11.45
C LEU A 62 0.16 12.70 10.17
N PRO A 63 1.34 13.05 9.61
CA PRO A 63 1.41 13.73 8.32
C PRO A 63 0.77 12.89 7.20
N LEU A 64 -0.03 13.53 6.34
CA LEU A 64 -0.71 12.88 5.21
C LEU A 64 -0.21 13.43 3.88
N LEU A 65 0.01 12.52 2.93
CA LEU A 65 0.30 12.84 1.53
C LEU A 65 -0.66 12.10 0.59
N VAL A 66 -1.23 12.81 -0.39
CA VAL A 66 -2.01 12.21 -1.49
C VAL A 66 -1.43 12.61 -2.84
N ALA A 67 -1.11 11.61 -3.65
CA ALA A 67 -0.65 11.81 -5.03
C ALA A 67 -1.79 11.60 -6.05
N GLY A 68 -1.85 12.44 -7.08
CA GLY A 68 -2.70 12.26 -8.26
C GLY A 68 -4.18 12.61 -8.08
N LEU A 69 -4.53 13.40 -7.07
CA LEU A 69 -5.91 13.80 -6.78
C LEU A 69 -6.57 14.51 -7.97
N GLY A 70 -7.82 14.18 -8.27
CA GLY A 70 -8.58 14.76 -9.38
C GLY A 70 -8.21 14.21 -10.76
N THR A 71 -7.15 13.41 -10.88
CA THR A 71 -6.73 12.88 -12.17
C THR A 71 -7.66 11.77 -12.65
N SER A 72 -8.05 11.75 -13.93
CA SER A 72 -8.93 10.71 -14.49
C SER A 72 -8.13 9.66 -15.25
N PHE A 73 -8.43 8.37 -15.09
CA PHE A 73 -7.81 7.38 -15.98
C PHE A 73 -8.50 7.43 -17.35
N PRO A 74 -7.81 7.02 -18.44
CA PRO A 74 -8.49 6.78 -19.70
C PRO A 74 -9.66 5.81 -19.50
N ARG A 75 -10.77 5.97 -20.23
CA ARG A 75 -12.02 5.18 -20.05
C ARG A 75 -11.82 3.65 -20.16
N TYR A 76 -10.75 3.21 -20.80
CA TYR A 76 -10.39 1.79 -20.99
C TYR A 76 -9.44 1.25 -19.91
N PHE A 77 -9.02 2.08 -18.95
CA PHE A 77 -8.25 1.68 -17.78
C PHE A 77 -9.19 1.46 -16.58
N ASN A 78 -9.17 0.25 -16.04
CA ASN A 78 -9.80 -0.02 -14.76
C ASN A 78 -8.91 0.50 -13.62
N TRP A 79 -9.53 0.89 -12.51
CA TRP A 79 -8.83 1.49 -11.37
C TRP A 79 -7.82 0.53 -10.69
N TRP A 80 -8.02 -0.79 -10.82
CA TRP A 80 -7.10 -1.81 -10.30
C TRP A 80 -5.88 -2.06 -11.20
N LEU A 81 -5.79 -1.39 -12.36
CA LEU A 81 -4.61 -1.45 -13.22
C LEU A 81 -3.61 -0.39 -12.70
N GLY A 82 -2.76 -0.79 -11.76
CA GLY A 82 -1.80 0.08 -11.07
C GLY A 82 -0.81 0.81 -12.00
N TYR A 83 -0.63 0.34 -13.23
CA TYR A 83 0.36 0.91 -14.14
C TYR A 83 0.08 2.38 -14.53
N GLY A 84 -1.13 2.69 -14.99
CA GLY A 84 -1.31 3.89 -15.83
C GLY A 84 -1.07 5.22 -15.11
N LYS A 85 -1.22 5.26 -13.78
CA LYS A 85 -1.03 6.48 -12.99
C LYS A 85 -0.50 6.24 -11.57
N LYS A 86 -0.87 5.12 -10.92
CA LYS A 86 -0.47 4.86 -9.53
C LYS A 86 1.04 4.85 -9.41
N LEU A 87 1.77 4.07 -10.21
CA LEU A 87 3.23 4.01 -10.09
C LEU A 87 3.95 5.32 -10.45
N PRO A 88 3.67 6.00 -11.59
CA PRO A 88 4.29 7.29 -11.87
C PRO A 88 4.01 8.35 -10.80
N GLY A 89 2.75 8.45 -10.33
CA GLY A 89 2.38 9.38 -9.26
C GLY A 89 3.04 9.03 -7.92
N SER A 90 3.14 7.73 -7.60
CA SER A 90 3.81 7.25 -6.39
C SER A 90 5.30 7.58 -6.40
N ARG A 91 5.95 7.40 -7.56
CA ARG A 91 7.35 7.77 -7.76
C ARG A 91 7.57 9.25 -7.54
N ARG A 92 6.79 10.12 -8.19
CA ARG A 92 6.94 11.59 -8.06
C ARG A 92 6.69 12.06 -6.61
N ALA A 93 5.72 11.48 -5.91
CA ALA A 93 5.50 11.74 -4.49
C ALA A 93 6.68 11.29 -3.62
N ALA A 94 7.24 10.10 -3.87
CA ALA A 94 8.40 9.61 -3.16
C ALA A 94 9.65 10.47 -3.41
N GLN A 95 9.84 10.99 -4.63
CA GLN A 95 10.90 11.96 -4.96
C GLN A 95 10.78 13.23 -4.12
N LEU A 96 9.56 13.79 -4.00
CA LEU A 96 9.33 14.96 -3.16
C LEU A 96 9.62 14.67 -1.68
N LEU A 97 9.12 13.55 -1.15
CA LEU A 97 9.38 13.15 0.23
C LEU A 97 10.88 12.94 0.50
N ALA A 98 11.60 12.31 -0.43
CA ALA A 98 13.03 12.08 -0.30
C ALA A 98 13.83 13.40 -0.30
N ALA A 99 13.39 14.39 -1.08
CA ALA A 99 14.00 15.72 -1.08
C ALA A 99 13.70 16.53 0.20
N LEU A 100 12.49 16.39 0.76
CA LEU A 100 12.07 17.08 1.98
C LEU A 100 12.68 16.47 3.24
N ALA A 101 12.64 15.15 3.36
CA ALA A 101 13.05 14.43 4.56
C ALA A 101 13.49 12.99 4.21
N PRO A 102 14.71 12.79 3.67
CA PRO A 102 15.14 11.50 3.10
C PRO A 102 15.12 10.33 4.08
N ARG A 103 15.23 10.62 5.39
CA ARG A 103 15.23 9.62 6.47
C ARG A 103 13.87 9.50 7.17
N ALA A 104 12.89 10.32 6.84
CA ALA A 104 11.58 10.22 7.46
C ALA A 104 10.96 8.86 7.12
N PRO A 105 10.34 8.18 8.10
CA PRO A 105 9.58 6.98 7.82
C PRO A 105 8.34 7.31 7.01
N VAL A 106 8.08 6.50 5.98
CA VAL A 106 6.94 6.65 5.10
C VAL A 106 6.22 5.32 5.00
N VAL A 107 4.92 5.35 5.25
CA VAL A 107 4.02 4.23 5.03
C VAL A 107 3.16 4.54 3.82
N TRP A 108 3.44 3.86 2.72
CA TRP A 108 2.72 4.00 1.47
C TRP A 108 1.62 2.95 1.36
N VAL A 109 0.36 3.38 1.18
CA VAL A 109 -0.77 2.46 1.20
C VAL A 109 -1.83 2.76 0.14
N ASP A 110 -2.73 1.81 -0.09
CA ASP A 110 -3.94 2.03 -0.88
C ASP A 110 -4.93 2.95 -0.12
N SER A 111 -5.58 3.85 -0.86
CA SER A 111 -6.32 4.95 -0.26
C SER A 111 -7.67 4.56 0.34
N THR A 112 -8.43 3.71 -0.37
CA THR A 112 -9.89 3.58 -0.18
C THR A 112 -10.29 2.45 0.76
N ASP A 113 -9.40 1.51 1.01
CA ASP A 113 -9.58 0.30 1.83
C ASP A 113 -8.47 0.13 2.86
N THR A 114 -7.95 1.23 3.37
CA THR A 114 -6.94 1.19 4.43
C THR A 114 -7.37 2.02 5.64
N MET A 115 -6.97 1.57 6.83
CA MET A 115 -7.20 2.28 8.08
C MET A 115 -6.07 2.03 9.08
N ILE A 116 -5.67 3.06 9.81
CA ILE A 116 -4.76 2.92 10.94
C ILE A 116 -5.58 2.49 12.17
N VAL A 117 -5.29 1.28 12.66
CA VAL A 117 -6.13 0.58 13.65
C VAL A 117 -5.52 0.57 15.05
N ASN A 118 -4.22 0.86 15.18
CA ASN A 118 -3.53 0.96 16.46
C ASN A 118 -2.58 2.17 16.51
N PRO A 119 -2.17 2.64 17.70
CA PRO A 119 -0.98 3.47 17.84
C PRO A 119 0.28 2.67 17.47
N LEU A 120 1.35 3.38 17.12
CA LEU A 120 2.63 2.76 16.78
C LEU A 120 3.35 2.31 18.07
N LEU A 121 3.08 1.08 18.51
CA LEU A 121 3.64 0.50 19.73
C LEU A 121 4.11 -0.94 19.47
N SER A 122 4.96 -1.47 20.36
CA SER A 122 5.31 -2.89 20.42
C SER A 122 5.85 -3.43 19.07
N SER A 123 5.18 -4.41 18.45
CA SER A 123 5.62 -5.07 17.21
C SER A 123 5.76 -4.09 16.05
N ALA A 124 4.80 -3.17 15.89
CA ALA A 124 4.83 -2.20 14.81
C ALA A 124 5.95 -1.17 14.98
N ALA A 125 6.24 -0.76 16.22
CA ALA A 125 7.37 0.12 16.51
C ALA A 125 8.70 -0.57 16.18
N ARG A 126 8.86 -1.85 16.55
CA ARG A 126 10.05 -2.64 16.21
C ARG A 126 10.23 -2.79 14.70
N ALA A 127 9.17 -3.11 13.96
CA ALA A 127 9.23 -3.21 12.50
C ALA A 127 9.64 -1.88 11.85
N LEU A 128 9.18 -0.75 12.41
CA LEU A 128 9.65 0.56 12.01
C LEU A 128 11.14 0.78 12.32
N ASP A 129 11.57 0.49 13.55
CA ASP A 129 12.96 0.64 13.96
C ASP A 129 13.92 -0.18 13.09
N GLU A 130 13.52 -1.41 12.72
CA GLU A 130 14.27 -2.27 11.83
C GLU A 130 14.43 -1.70 10.42
N VAL A 131 13.41 -1.00 9.91
CA VAL A 131 13.47 -0.26 8.64
C VAL A 131 14.41 0.94 8.74
N LEU A 132 14.35 1.67 9.85
CA LEU A 132 15.14 2.88 10.07
C LEU A 132 16.62 2.59 10.41
N ALA A 133 16.93 1.43 10.98
CA ALA A 133 18.27 1.07 11.43
C ALA A 133 19.27 0.73 10.29
N GLN A 134 18.78 0.44 9.07
CA GLN A 134 19.63 -0.03 7.98
C GLN A 134 20.51 1.09 7.41
N ARG A 135 21.83 0.88 7.43
CA ARG A 135 22.82 1.77 6.81
C ARG A 135 23.35 1.14 5.53
N GLY A 136 23.40 1.92 4.44
CA GLY A 136 23.93 1.46 3.15
C GLY A 136 22.98 0.62 2.30
N THR A 137 21.84 0.20 2.86
CA THR A 137 20.75 -0.45 2.12
C THR A 137 19.41 0.15 2.51
N HIS A 138 18.50 0.27 1.55
CA HIS A 138 17.13 0.71 1.77
C HIS A 138 16.25 -0.50 2.05
N ARG A 139 15.85 -0.68 3.32
CA ARG A 139 14.88 -1.72 3.66
C ARG A 139 13.47 -1.28 3.31
N VAL A 140 12.74 -2.15 2.63
CA VAL A 140 11.33 -1.96 2.30
C VAL A 140 10.56 -3.14 2.86
N LEU A 141 9.66 -2.88 3.78
CA LEU A 141 8.72 -3.86 4.30
C LEU A 141 7.41 -3.73 3.50
N SER A 142 7.01 -4.78 2.80
CA SER A 142 5.73 -4.83 2.08
C SER A 142 4.75 -5.71 2.85
N GLY A 143 3.46 -5.38 2.82
CA GLY A 143 2.45 -6.27 3.39
C GLY A 143 2.44 -7.64 2.70
N ALA A 144 2.11 -8.68 3.46
CA ALA A 144 1.98 -10.03 2.94
C ALA A 144 0.53 -10.52 2.93
N GLU A 145 0.20 -11.39 2.00
CA GLU A 145 -1.12 -12.01 1.85
C GLU A 145 -1.00 -13.52 1.55
N CYS A 146 -2.12 -14.23 1.66
CA CYS A 146 -2.17 -15.70 1.56
C CYS A 146 -2.41 -16.23 0.12
N TYR A 147 -2.40 -15.34 -0.88
CA TYR A 147 -2.65 -15.68 -2.27
C TYR A 147 -1.74 -14.92 -3.24
N SER A 148 -1.51 -15.49 -4.42
CA SER A 148 -0.79 -14.89 -5.53
C SER A 148 -1.79 -14.25 -6.49
N TRP A 149 -1.63 -12.97 -6.81
CA TRP A 149 -2.47 -12.20 -7.74
C TRP A 149 -1.65 -11.05 -8.35
N PRO A 150 -1.93 -10.60 -9.59
CA PRO A 150 -2.98 -10.99 -10.54
C PRO A 150 -2.66 -12.21 -11.40
N ARG A 151 -1.54 -12.88 -11.11
CA ARG A 151 -1.15 -14.14 -11.70
C ARG A 151 -0.81 -15.12 -10.58
N CYS A 152 -1.07 -16.39 -10.80
CA CYS A 152 -0.53 -17.45 -9.97
C CYS A 152 0.95 -17.68 -10.28
N TYR A 153 1.81 -17.32 -9.33
CA TYR A 153 3.26 -17.52 -9.38
C TYR A 153 3.70 -18.74 -8.54
N GLU A 154 2.78 -19.67 -8.24
CA GLU A 154 3.04 -20.79 -7.33
C GLU A 154 4.27 -21.62 -7.72
N GLU A 155 4.43 -21.94 -9.01
CA GLU A 155 5.59 -22.70 -9.50
C GLU A 155 6.91 -21.93 -9.33
N ASP A 156 6.89 -20.62 -9.53
CA ASP A 156 8.07 -19.76 -9.34
C ASP A 156 8.44 -19.68 -7.87
N TYR A 157 7.45 -19.51 -7.00
CA TYR A 157 7.64 -19.44 -5.55
C TYR A 157 8.00 -20.78 -4.91
N ALA A 158 7.63 -21.91 -5.52
CA ALA A 158 8.06 -23.23 -5.08
C ALA A 158 9.59 -23.41 -5.18
N ARG A 159 10.25 -22.62 -6.03
CA ARG A 159 11.72 -22.58 -6.20
C ARG A 159 12.40 -21.49 -5.37
N ASP A 160 11.65 -20.58 -4.77
CA ASP A 160 12.18 -19.47 -3.96
C ASP A 160 12.36 -19.92 -2.50
N ALA A 161 13.61 -20.12 -2.09
CA ALA A 161 13.93 -20.61 -0.76
C ALA A 161 13.40 -19.72 0.38
N GLN A 162 13.29 -18.40 0.18
CA GLN A 162 12.77 -17.49 1.19
C GLN A 162 11.26 -17.63 1.35
N HIS A 163 10.54 -17.82 0.25
CA HIS A 163 9.11 -18.11 0.26
C HIS A 163 8.82 -19.47 0.87
N VAL A 164 9.56 -20.52 0.50
CA VAL A 164 9.43 -21.86 1.12
C VAL A 164 9.67 -21.80 2.63
N ALA A 165 10.66 -21.03 3.08
CA ALA A 165 10.88 -20.81 4.51
C ALA A 165 9.73 -20.04 5.18
N CYS A 166 9.10 -19.10 4.47
CA CYS A 166 7.95 -18.34 4.95
C CYS A 166 6.72 -19.23 5.16
N THR A 167 6.38 -20.06 4.16
CA THR A 167 5.16 -20.88 4.21
C THR A 167 5.20 -21.93 5.32
N ALA A 168 6.40 -22.29 5.81
CA ALA A 168 6.58 -23.15 6.97
C ALA A 168 6.17 -22.50 8.31
N ARG A 169 6.07 -21.16 8.37
CA ARG A 169 5.79 -20.40 9.61
C ARG A 169 4.57 -19.47 9.52
N SER A 170 4.12 -19.13 8.31
CA SER A 170 3.05 -18.16 8.09
C SER A 170 2.11 -18.57 6.96
N PRO A 171 0.81 -18.29 7.07
CA PRO A 171 -0.13 -18.39 5.95
C PRO A 171 0.00 -17.25 4.93
N THR A 172 0.67 -16.14 5.24
CA THR A 172 0.74 -14.93 4.40
C THR A 172 2.16 -14.73 3.87
N CYS A 173 2.45 -15.28 2.68
CA CYS A 173 3.80 -15.33 2.10
C CYS A 173 3.90 -14.78 0.68
N TYR A 174 2.80 -14.25 0.13
CA TYR A 174 2.82 -13.51 -1.12
C TYR A 174 2.84 -12.00 -0.85
N PRO A 175 3.53 -11.20 -1.67
CA PRO A 175 3.50 -9.75 -1.52
C PRO A 175 2.14 -9.15 -1.84
N ASN A 176 1.81 -8.06 -1.15
CA ASN A 176 0.69 -7.19 -1.48
C ASN A 176 1.18 -5.77 -1.80
N SER A 177 0.84 -5.23 -2.99
CA SER A 177 1.31 -3.91 -3.43
C SER A 177 0.52 -2.72 -2.88
N GLY A 178 -0.46 -2.99 -2.03
CA GLY A 178 -1.29 -1.99 -1.36
C GLY A 178 -0.69 -1.46 -0.08
N THR A 179 0.44 -2.00 0.40
CA THR A 179 1.10 -1.52 1.63
C THR A 179 2.64 -1.66 1.58
N TYR A 180 3.33 -0.58 1.90
CA TYR A 180 4.79 -0.51 2.04
C TYR A 180 5.21 0.37 3.22
N LEU A 181 6.32 0.04 3.85
CA LEU A 181 7.02 0.85 4.85
C LEU A 181 8.50 0.94 4.46
N SER A 182 9.03 2.16 4.35
CA SER A 182 10.46 2.42 4.18
C SER A 182 10.80 3.82 4.69
N THR A 183 12.06 4.24 4.56
CA THR A 183 12.39 5.66 4.58
C THR A 183 11.93 6.34 3.29
N ALA A 184 11.79 7.65 3.27
CA ALA A 184 11.43 8.39 2.06
C ALA A 184 12.39 8.11 0.89
N ALA A 185 13.71 8.15 1.13
CA ALA A 185 14.71 7.78 0.13
C ALA A 185 14.61 6.31 -0.29
N GLY A 186 14.26 5.41 0.64
CA GLY A 186 14.05 4.00 0.33
C GLY A 186 12.83 3.75 -0.55
N LEU A 187 11.71 4.45 -0.30
CA LEU A 187 10.54 4.40 -1.16
C LEU A 187 10.78 5.00 -2.54
N GLU A 188 11.58 6.06 -2.65
CA GLU A 188 11.96 6.62 -3.96
C GLU A 188 12.69 5.57 -4.80
N ARG A 189 13.73 4.94 -4.23
CA ARG A 189 14.48 3.85 -4.88
C ARG A 189 13.60 2.65 -5.19
N TRP A 190 12.66 2.33 -4.30
CA TRP A 190 11.70 1.25 -4.46
C TRP A 190 10.77 1.47 -5.66
N PHE A 191 10.14 2.65 -5.76
CA PHE A 191 9.25 2.97 -6.87
C PHE A 191 10.00 3.18 -8.19
N GLU A 192 11.24 3.66 -8.14
CA GLU A 192 12.12 3.66 -9.31
C GLU A 192 12.37 2.24 -9.84
N ALA A 193 12.70 1.29 -8.96
CA ALA A 193 12.90 -0.11 -9.32
C ALA A 193 11.63 -0.81 -9.81
N GLN A 194 10.47 -0.51 -9.19
CA GLN A 194 9.16 -1.00 -9.68
C GLN A 194 8.88 -0.46 -11.09
N ASN A 195 9.07 0.84 -11.30
CA ASN A 195 8.82 1.45 -12.60
C ASN A 195 9.76 0.88 -13.68
N ALA A 196 11.05 0.68 -13.37
CA ALA A 196 12.01 0.06 -14.29
C ALA A 196 11.62 -1.38 -14.63
N THR A 197 11.27 -2.20 -13.64
CA THR A 197 10.81 -3.59 -13.84
C THR A 197 9.58 -3.65 -14.74
N LEU A 198 8.63 -2.74 -14.52
CA LEU A 198 7.44 -2.64 -15.34
C LEU A 198 7.72 -2.26 -16.79
N HIS A 199 8.68 -1.35 -17.03
CA HIS A 199 9.08 -1.00 -18.39
C HIS A 199 9.64 -2.19 -19.17
N GLU A 200 10.27 -3.17 -18.51
CA GLU A 200 10.70 -4.43 -19.15
C GLU A 200 9.51 -5.26 -19.65
N PHE A 201 8.33 -5.04 -19.08
CA PHE A 201 7.10 -5.77 -19.44
C PHE A 201 6.38 -5.15 -20.62
N LEU A 202 6.59 -3.87 -20.90
CA LEU A 202 5.93 -3.16 -21.98
C LEU A 202 6.47 -3.64 -23.33
N GLY A 203 5.56 -3.96 -24.25
CA GLY A 203 5.92 -4.46 -25.59
C GLY A 203 6.43 -5.91 -25.63
N SER A 204 6.57 -6.57 -24.47
CA SER A 204 6.94 -7.98 -24.36
C SER A 204 5.69 -8.88 -24.52
N PRO A 205 5.80 -10.09 -25.10
CA PRO A 205 4.71 -11.05 -25.20
C PRO A 205 4.46 -11.74 -23.85
N MET A 206 4.14 -10.95 -22.82
CA MET A 206 3.78 -11.43 -21.49
C MET A 206 2.27 -11.36 -21.27
N SER A 207 1.80 -11.94 -20.16
CA SER A 207 0.38 -11.86 -19.85
C SER A 207 -0.01 -10.40 -19.58
N ASN A 208 -1.28 -10.07 -19.80
CA ASN A 208 -1.80 -8.73 -19.56
C ASN A 208 -1.61 -8.31 -18.09
N ALA A 209 -1.45 -9.27 -17.19
CA ALA A 209 -1.31 -9.06 -15.76
C ALA A 209 -0.01 -8.32 -15.40
N GLU A 210 1.12 -8.72 -15.98
CA GLU A 210 2.44 -8.13 -15.71
C GLU A 210 2.50 -6.67 -16.15
N CYS A 211 2.01 -6.34 -17.35
CA CYS A 211 2.12 -5.00 -17.91
C CYS A 211 1.11 -3.98 -17.32
N THR A 212 0.12 -4.43 -16.53
CA THR A 212 -0.96 -3.55 -16.04
C THR A 212 -1.10 -3.47 -14.52
N HIS A 213 -0.53 -4.41 -13.76
CA HIS A 213 -0.68 -4.48 -12.31
C HIS A 213 0.65 -4.25 -11.58
N ASP A 214 0.65 -3.32 -10.63
CA ASP A 214 1.74 -3.05 -9.70
C ASP A 214 2.08 -4.27 -8.82
N GLN A 215 1.10 -5.09 -8.45
CA GLN A 215 1.37 -6.30 -7.67
C GLN A 215 2.13 -7.37 -8.47
N ALA A 216 1.90 -7.49 -9.78
CA ALA A 216 2.68 -8.39 -10.62
C ALA A 216 4.16 -7.96 -10.66
N VAL A 217 4.41 -6.65 -10.82
CA VAL A 217 5.77 -6.07 -10.73
C VAL A 217 6.44 -6.44 -9.41
N LEU A 218 5.71 -6.33 -8.30
CA LEU A 218 6.21 -6.68 -6.98
C LEU A 218 6.56 -8.17 -6.84
N HIS A 219 5.72 -9.07 -7.38
CA HIS A 219 6.03 -10.50 -7.46
C HIS A 219 7.33 -10.77 -8.25
N HIS A 220 7.55 -10.06 -9.35
CA HIS A 220 8.77 -10.21 -10.13
C HIS A 220 10.01 -9.68 -9.40
N MET A 221 9.91 -8.57 -8.67
CA MET A 221 11.02 -8.04 -7.87
C MET A 221 11.41 -9.01 -6.75
N LEU A 222 10.43 -9.36 -5.89
CA LEU A 222 10.19 -10.70 -5.36
C LEU A 222 11.19 -11.83 -5.68
N LEU A 223 10.78 -12.56 -6.72
CA LEU A 223 11.39 -13.76 -7.24
C LEU A 223 12.79 -13.51 -7.82
N ASN A 224 13.11 -12.26 -8.16
CA ASN A 224 14.38 -11.88 -8.79
C ASN A 224 15.20 -10.90 -7.94
N ARG A 225 15.09 -10.96 -6.60
CA ARG A 225 15.67 -10.01 -5.64
C ARG A 225 17.20 -9.83 -5.72
N THR A 226 17.91 -10.71 -6.42
CA THR A 226 19.37 -10.65 -6.62
C THR A 226 19.78 -9.89 -7.88
N ARG A 227 18.84 -9.41 -8.71
CA ARG A 227 19.18 -8.65 -9.92
C ARG A 227 19.92 -7.35 -9.57
N PRO A 228 20.90 -6.91 -10.39
CA PRO A 228 21.61 -5.64 -10.19
C PRO A 228 20.69 -4.42 -10.10
N LEU A 229 19.55 -4.45 -10.80
CA LEU A 229 18.53 -3.40 -10.75
C LEU A 229 18.02 -3.13 -9.31
N TYR A 230 18.09 -4.15 -8.44
CA TYR A 230 17.60 -4.08 -7.06
C TYR A 230 18.74 -3.99 -6.04
N ALA A 231 19.98 -3.82 -6.51
CA ALA A 231 21.12 -3.67 -5.62
C ALA A 231 20.91 -2.50 -4.65
N GLY A 232 21.13 -2.77 -3.36
CA GLY A 232 20.92 -1.80 -2.29
C GLY A 232 19.49 -1.72 -1.75
N ILE A 233 18.55 -2.56 -2.21
CA ILE A 233 17.19 -2.68 -1.65
C ILE A 233 17.06 -4.00 -0.87
N ASP A 234 16.77 -3.93 0.42
CA ASP A 234 16.44 -5.10 1.26
C ASP A 234 14.92 -5.26 1.31
N MET A 235 14.40 -6.14 0.45
CA MET A 235 12.96 -6.39 0.33
C MET A 235 12.49 -7.42 1.37
N ARG A 236 11.53 -7.03 2.21
CA ARG A 236 10.95 -7.89 3.24
C ARG A 236 9.44 -7.94 3.10
N LEU A 237 8.87 -9.08 3.49
CA LEU A 237 7.44 -9.26 3.65
C LEU A 237 7.11 -9.15 5.14
N ASP A 238 6.05 -8.44 5.48
CA ASP A 238 5.41 -8.53 6.79
C ASP A 238 4.56 -9.80 6.85
N ASP A 239 5.25 -10.94 6.85
CA ASP A 239 4.66 -12.27 6.82
C ASP A 239 4.00 -12.65 8.15
N THR A 240 4.16 -11.86 9.21
CA THR A 240 3.50 -12.10 10.51
C THR A 240 2.38 -11.11 10.78
N SER A 241 2.18 -10.12 9.91
CA SER A 241 1.23 -9.02 10.07
C SER A 241 1.50 -8.15 11.30
N GLU A 242 2.78 -7.98 11.67
CA GLU A 242 3.18 -7.19 12.82
C GLU A 242 2.93 -5.69 12.63
N PHE A 243 2.97 -5.23 11.38
CA PHE A 243 2.77 -3.83 10.98
C PHE A 243 1.52 -3.66 10.09
N PHE A 244 1.35 -4.54 9.09
CA PHE A 244 0.28 -4.56 8.09
C PHE A 244 -0.58 -5.82 8.24
N LEU A 245 -1.88 -5.65 8.51
CA LEU A 245 -2.85 -6.73 8.45
C LEU A 245 -3.67 -6.64 7.16
N ASN A 246 -3.37 -7.52 6.20
CA ASN A 246 -4.20 -7.72 5.00
C ASN A 246 -5.42 -8.57 5.37
N LEU A 247 -6.62 -8.14 4.98
CA LEU A 247 -7.88 -8.75 5.39
C LEU A 247 -8.50 -9.66 4.32
N HIS A 248 -7.85 -9.83 3.17
CA HIS A 248 -8.34 -10.77 2.17
C HIS A 248 -8.36 -12.19 2.72
N GLN A 249 -9.52 -12.82 2.65
CA GLN A 249 -9.69 -14.20 3.03
C GLN A 249 -9.26 -15.13 1.89
N CYS A 250 -8.50 -16.17 2.24
CA CYS A 250 -8.13 -17.24 1.34
C CYS A 250 -8.97 -18.47 1.65
N GLU A 251 -9.84 -18.84 0.71
CA GLU A 251 -10.69 -20.03 0.76
C GLU A 251 -10.39 -20.95 -0.44
N PRO A 252 -10.63 -22.27 -0.33
CA PRO A 252 -10.66 -23.16 -1.49
C PRO A 252 -11.72 -22.68 -2.53
N PRO A 253 -11.50 -22.87 -3.85
CA PRO A 253 -10.46 -23.68 -4.47
C PRO A 253 -9.10 -22.98 -4.61
N ARG A 254 -8.02 -23.76 -4.53
CA ARG A 254 -6.60 -23.33 -4.56
C ARG A 254 -6.22 -22.50 -5.79
N TYR A 255 -6.95 -22.60 -6.89
CA TYR A 255 -6.64 -21.92 -8.14
C TYR A 255 -7.91 -21.38 -8.81
N TRP A 256 -7.81 -20.18 -9.37
CA TRP A 256 -8.87 -19.50 -10.11
C TRP A 256 -8.27 -18.75 -11.30
N ARG A 257 -8.96 -18.74 -12.45
CA ARG A 257 -8.50 -18.09 -13.67
C ARG A 257 -9.64 -17.38 -14.38
N MET A 258 -9.43 -16.13 -14.78
CA MET A 258 -10.33 -15.36 -15.64
C MET A 258 -9.55 -14.64 -16.73
N ARG A 259 -9.84 -14.97 -18.01
CA ARG A 259 -9.22 -14.36 -19.20
C ARG A 259 -7.69 -14.20 -19.04
N ASN A 260 -7.24 -13.02 -18.63
CA ASN A 260 -5.85 -12.62 -18.55
C ASN A 260 -5.30 -12.47 -17.12
N VAL A 261 -6.08 -12.85 -16.10
CA VAL A 261 -5.66 -12.88 -14.70
C VAL A 261 -5.86 -14.27 -14.12
N SER A 262 -5.01 -14.65 -13.19
CA SER A 262 -5.15 -15.86 -12.38
C SER A 262 -4.84 -15.57 -10.93
N LYS A 263 -5.42 -16.36 -10.05
CA LYS A 263 -5.20 -16.30 -8.61
C LYS A 263 -4.95 -17.69 -8.11
N CYS A 264 -4.02 -17.85 -7.18
CA CYS A 264 -3.89 -19.09 -6.42
C CYS A 264 -3.63 -18.82 -4.95
N TYR A 265 -4.03 -19.77 -4.12
CA TYR A 265 -3.93 -19.72 -2.67
C TYR A 265 -2.95 -20.80 -2.21
N HIS A 266 -2.13 -20.52 -1.21
CA HIS A 266 -1.27 -21.56 -0.64
C HIS A 266 -1.97 -22.30 0.50
N THR A 267 -2.66 -21.56 1.36
CA THR A 267 -3.30 -22.10 2.56
C THR A 267 -4.58 -21.31 2.84
N ALA A 268 -5.59 -21.99 3.38
CA ALA A 268 -6.78 -21.31 3.85
C ALA A 268 -6.41 -20.39 5.02
N HIS A 269 -6.90 -19.15 4.97
CA HIS A 269 -6.63 -18.18 6.02
C HIS A 269 -7.73 -17.12 6.04
N GLU A 270 -8.27 -16.88 7.22
CA GLU A 270 -9.31 -15.89 7.45
C GLU A 270 -8.81 -14.87 8.48
N PRO A 271 -8.19 -13.75 8.05
CA PRO A 271 -7.57 -12.80 8.97
C PRO A 271 -8.49 -12.31 10.10
N LEU A 272 -9.79 -12.16 9.81
CA LEU A 272 -10.78 -11.71 10.80
C LEU A 272 -11.10 -12.75 11.87
N ALA A 273 -11.01 -14.05 11.56
CA ALA A 273 -11.15 -15.10 12.57
C ALA A 273 -9.98 -15.09 13.58
N HIS A 274 -8.87 -14.47 13.21
CA HIS A 274 -7.65 -14.33 14.02
C HIS A 274 -7.52 -12.95 14.68
N ALA A 275 -8.45 -12.04 14.39
CA ALA A 275 -8.44 -10.67 14.88
C ALA A 275 -9.55 -10.44 15.91
N ARG A 276 -9.27 -9.57 16.89
CA ARG A 276 -10.28 -9.08 17.83
C ARG A 276 -10.07 -7.60 18.08
N VAL A 277 -11.15 -6.86 18.24
CA VAL A 277 -11.10 -5.49 18.76
C VAL A 277 -11.42 -5.52 20.24
N GLU A 278 -10.50 -4.99 21.05
CA GLU A 278 -10.70 -4.78 22.48
C GLU A 278 -10.77 -3.27 22.74
N CYS A 279 -11.75 -2.83 23.53
CA CYS A 279 -11.92 -1.44 23.89
C CYS A 279 -11.80 -1.26 25.41
N SER A 280 -10.92 -0.34 25.82
CA SER A 280 -10.85 0.17 27.19
C SER A 280 -11.37 1.61 27.18
N SER A 281 -12.58 1.82 27.71
CA SER A 281 -13.30 3.11 27.64
C SER A 281 -13.46 3.57 26.18
N ALA A 282 -12.79 4.66 25.78
CA ALA A 282 -12.83 5.19 24.41
C ALA A 282 -11.69 4.66 23.51
N ASN A 283 -10.73 3.93 24.07
CA ASN A 283 -9.56 3.46 23.34
C ASN A 283 -9.77 2.02 22.88
N CYS A 284 -10.06 1.85 21.59
CA CYS A 284 -10.16 0.55 20.94
C CYS A 284 -8.85 0.16 20.27
N SER A 285 -8.56 -1.13 20.20
CA SER A 285 -7.33 -1.67 19.61
C SER A 285 -7.58 -3.00 18.93
N LEU A 286 -7.04 -3.15 17.72
CA LEU A 286 -7.08 -4.41 17.00
C LEU A 286 -5.92 -5.29 17.44
N TRP A 287 -6.23 -6.47 17.95
CA TRP A 287 -5.27 -7.52 18.25
C TRP A 287 -5.37 -8.60 17.18
N TYR A 288 -4.23 -9.13 16.75
CA TYR A 288 -4.14 -10.20 15.77
C TYR A 288 -3.18 -11.27 16.27
N ALA A 289 -3.53 -12.55 16.10
CA ALA A 289 -2.62 -13.66 16.34
C ALA A 289 -2.42 -14.47 15.05
N PRO A 290 -1.20 -14.45 14.48
CA PRO A 290 -0.92 -15.20 13.26
C PRO A 290 -1.04 -16.71 13.51
N GLY A 291 -1.50 -17.44 12.49
CA GLY A 291 -1.52 -18.91 12.54
C GLY A 291 -2.35 -19.54 11.42
N HIS A 292 -2.14 -20.85 11.21
CA HIS A 292 -2.86 -21.65 10.22
C HIS A 292 -4.24 -22.15 10.68
N ALA A 293 -4.51 -22.12 11.99
CA ALA A 293 -5.76 -22.61 12.56
C ALA A 293 -6.47 -21.47 13.32
N PRO A 294 -7.81 -21.37 13.24
CA PRO A 294 -8.57 -20.37 13.99
C PRO A 294 -8.23 -20.50 15.49
N PRO A 295 -7.89 -19.40 16.17
CA PRO A 295 -7.36 -19.48 17.51
C PRO A 295 -8.44 -19.98 18.49
N ARG A 296 -8.08 -20.96 19.33
CA ARG A 296 -8.63 -21.09 20.70
C ARG A 296 -8.55 -19.71 21.38
N PRO A 297 -9.40 -19.35 22.36
CA PRO A 297 -9.50 -17.98 22.90
C PRO A 297 -8.13 -17.30 23.00
N LEU A 298 -7.96 -16.24 22.21
CA LEU A 298 -6.70 -15.54 21.94
C LEU A 298 -5.91 -15.31 23.24
N ARG A 299 -4.92 -16.17 23.51
CA ARG A 299 -4.00 -16.00 24.64
C ARG A 299 -3.17 -14.76 24.35
N LYS A 300 -3.26 -13.75 25.23
CA LYS A 300 -2.61 -12.43 25.08
C LYS A 300 -1.11 -12.48 24.73
N ARG A 301 -0.40 -13.56 25.06
CA ARG A 301 1.05 -13.70 24.82
C ARG A 301 1.47 -13.91 23.36
N ALA A 302 0.57 -14.35 22.48
CA ALA A 302 0.90 -14.61 21.06
C ALA A 302 0.27 -13.60 20.10
N ALA A 303 -0.54 -12.67 20.60
CA ALA A 303 -1.20 -11.65 19.79
C ALA A 303 -0.36 -10.37 19.79
N HIS A 304 -0.29 -9.72 18.63
CA HIS A 304 0.29 -8.40 18.47
C HIS A 304 -0.74 -7.42 17.91
N ARG A 305 -0.32 -6.16 17.72
CA ARG A 305 -1.19 -5.05 17.33
C ARG A 305 -0.71 -4.47 16.01
N PRO A 306 -1.21 -4.96 14.87
CA PRO A 306 -0.86 -4.38 13.56
C PRO A 306 -1.17 -2.90 13.59
N TRP A 307 -0.30 -2.07 13.04
CA TRP A 307 -0.55 -0.63 12.99
C TRP A 307 -1.69 -0.29 12.04
N LEU A 308 -1.74 -1.00 10.91
CA LEU A 308 -2.60 -0.69 9.78
C LEU A 308 -3.32 -1.94 9.26
N ALA A 309 -4.61 -1.79 8.97
CA ALA A 309 -5.41 -2.82 8.33
C ALA A 309 -5.75 -2.41 6.89
N HIS A 310 -5.61 -3.34 5.96
CA HIS A 310 -5.83 -3.16 4.53
C HIS A 310 -6.84 -4.21 4.04
N ALA A 311 -7.88 -3.79 3.30
CA ALA A 311 -9.00 -4.65 2.93
C ALA A 311 -8.87 -5.32 1.55
N ASN A 312 -7.82 -5.03 0.78
CA ASN A 312 -7.50 -5.71 -0.47
C ASN A 312 -8.69 -5.74 -1.46
N GLY A 313 -9.34 -4.59 -1.66
CA GLY A 313 -10.53 -4.37 -2.48
C GLY A 313 -11.87 -4.63 -1.77
N ARG A 314 -11.88 -5.16 -0.54
CA ARG A 314 -13.10 -5.39 0.24
C ARG A 314 -13.45 -4.20 1.13
N HIS A 315 -13.66 -3.02 0.54
CA HIS A 315 -13.92 -1.76 1.26
C HIS A 315 -14.99 -1.88 2.37
N ALA A 316 -16.03 -2.68 2.14
CA ALA A 316 -17.12 -2.93 3.09
C ALA A 316 -16.65 -3.59 4.40
N THR A 317 -15.59 -4.40 4.37
CA THR A 317 -15.04 -5.05 5.56
C THR A 317 -14.57 -4.04 6.60
N LEU A 318 -13.83 -3.00 6.18
CA LEU A 318 -13.43 -1.94 7.09
C LEU A 318 -14.63 -1.04 7.42
N SER A 319 -15.35 -0.56 6.41
CA SER A 319 -16.38 0.49 6.59
C SER A 319 -17.68 0.04 7.28
N HIS A 320 -18.06 -1.22 7.16
CA HIS A 320 -19.33 -1.77 7.63
C HIS A 320 -19.15 -3.05 8.48
N GLY A 321 -17.95 -3.62 8.55
CA GLY A 321 -17.70 -4.81 9.35
C GLY A 321 -17.87 -4.54 10.84
N ALA A 322 -18.62 -5.41 11.51
CA ALA A 322 -18.90 -5.30 12.94
C ALA A 322 -17.60 -5.23 13.79
N ALA A 323 -16.54 -5.93 13.35
CA ALA A 323 -15.24 -5.90 14.02
C ALA A 323 -14.63 -4.49 14.08
N PHE A 324 -14.81 -3.66 13.05
CA PHE A 324 -14.20 -2.33 12.96
C PHE A 324 -15.13 -1.20 13.44
N ALA A 325 -16.41 -1.48 13.66
CA ALA A 325 -17.38 -0.48 14.09
C ALA A 325 -16.92 0.33 15.32
N PRO A 326 -16.35 -0.27 16.38
CA PRO A 326 -15.85 0.48 17.53
C PRO A 326 -14.68 1.43 17.19
N LEU A 327 -13.81 1.03 16.26
CA LEU A 327 -12.66 1.84 15.84
C LEU A 327 -13.08 3.04 14.97
N ILE A 328 -14.20 2.93 14.25
CA ILE A 328 -14.66 3.92 13.27
C ILE A 328 -15.61 4.95 13.87
N GLN A 329 -16.36 4.57 14.91
CA GLN A 329 -17.39 5.41 15.51
C GLN A 329 -16.86 6.80 15.89
N GLY A 330 -15.70 6.88 16.55
CA GLY A 330 -15.09 8.15 16.94
C GLY A 330 -14.56 8.99 15.76
N LEU A 331 -14.14 8.33 14.67
CA LEU A 331 -13.53 9.00 13.52
C LEU A 331 -14.56 9.76 12.67
N ARG A 332 -15.75 9.17 12.46
CA ARG A 332 -16.78 9.76 11.59
C ARG A 332 -17.40 11.02 12.18
N LEU A 333 -17.43 11.11 13.51
CA LEU A 333 -18.17 12.13 14.25
C LEU A 333 -17.36 13.40 14.52
N SER A 334 -16.06 13.44 14.22
CA SER A 334 -15.20 14.58 14.54
C SER A 334 -14.98 15.51 13.33
N PRO A 335 -15.57 16.73 13.32
CA PRO A 335 -15.31 17.71 12.25
C PRO A 335 -13.86 18.20 12.26
N ALA A 336 -13.20 18.22 13.41
CA ALA A 336 -11.82 18.68 13.56
C ALA A 336 -10.85 17.86 12.72
N LEU A 337 -11.07 16.54 12.60
CA LEU A 337 -10.25 15.66 11.76
C LEU A 337 -10.28 16.08 10.29
N ARG A 338 -11.36 16.73 9.83
CA ARG A 338 -11.46 17.21 8.44
C ARG A 338 -10.57 18.41 8.16
N GLN A 339 -10.11 19.12 9.18
CA GLN A 339 -9.18 20.25 9.05
C GLN A 339 -7.73 19.81 9.03
N HIS A 340 -7.45 18.51 9.19
CA HIS A 340 -6.09 18.00 9.18
C HIS A 340 -5.42 18.26 7.83
N PRO A 341 -4.19 18.81 7.81
CA PRO A 341 -3.50 19.18 6.59
C PRO A 341 -3.09 17.93 5.80
N VAL A 342 -3.18 18.05 4.48
CA VAL A 342 -2.79 17.01 3.53
C VAL A 342 -1.89 17.62 2.47
N LEU A 343 -0.67 17.09 2.32
CA LEU A 343 0.21 17.43 1.21
C LEU A 343 -0.30 16.74 -0.06
N LEU A 344 -0.58 17.52 -1.09
CA LEU A 344 -0.96 17.03 -2.40
C LEU A 344 0.24 17.04 -3.34
N VAL A 345 0.37 15.99 -4.15
CA VAL A 345 1.36 15.90 -5.24
C VAL A 345 0.64 15.62 -6.55
N ASP A 346 0.94 16.43 -7.57
CA ASP A 346 0.29 16.41 -8.89
C ASP A 346 -1.26 16.40 -8.86
N PRO A 347 -1.93 17.29 -8.09
CA PRO A 347 -3.38 17.44 -8.18
C PRO A 347 -3.79 17.99 -9.56
N ALA A 348 -4.86 17.44 -10.15
CA ALA A 348 -5.29 17.78 -11.51
C ALA A 348 -5.72 19.25 -11.70
N GLY A 349 -6.11 19.94 -10.62
CA GLY A 349 -6.56 21.33 -10.64
C GLY A 349 -5.52 22.35 -10.18
N GLY A 350 -4.27 21.93 -9.92
CA GLY A 350 -3.28 22.76 -9.23
C GLY A 350 -1.85 22.62 -9.77
N GLY A 351 -0.88 23.03 -8.94
CA GLY A 351 0.55 22.96 -9.22
C GLY A 351 1.13 21.55 -9.03
N VAL A 352 2.45 21.46 -8.90
CA VAL A 352 3.15 20.17 -8.65
C VAL A 352 2.93 19.69 -7.21
N CYS A 353 2.83 20.62 -6.28
CA CYS A 353 2.64 20.36 -4.87
C CYS A 353 1.83 21.49 -4.24
N GLU A 354 0.93 21.16 -3.32
CA GLU A 354 0.15 22.13 -2.55
C GLU A 354 -0.32 21.51 -1.23
N VAL A 355 -0.80 22.32 -0.29
CA VAL A 355 -1.39 21.84 0.97
C VAL A 355 -2.89 22.09 0.95
N SER A 356 -3.65 21.08 1.32
CA SER A 356 -5.10 21.11 1.44
C SER A 356 -5.52 20.52 2.79
N THR A 357 -6.81 20.26 2.98
CA THR A 357 -7.34 19.56 4.16
C THR A 357 -8.23 18.39 3.75
N ILE A 358 -8.38 17.39 4.62
CA ILE A 358 -9.25 16.22 4.37
C ILE A 358 -10.66 16.65 3.93
N GLY A 359 -11.21 17.72 4.53
CA GLY A 359 -12.53 18.26 4.18
C GLY A 359 -12.60 18.81 2.76
N GLN A 360 -11.55 19.49 2.29
CA GLN A 360 -11.46 20.00 0.92
C GLN A 360 -11.29 18.86 -0.09
N LEU A 361 -10.55 17.80 0.27
CA LEU A 361 -10.39 16.62 -0.57
C LEU A 361 -11.74 15.94 -0.90
N TYR A 362 -12.70 15.92 0.04
CA TYR A 362 -14.06 15.41 -0.21
C TYR A 362 -14.84 16.21 -1.26
N ALA A 363 -14.48 17.46 -1.52
CA ALA A 363 -15.13 18.29 -2.53
C ALA A 363 -14.63 17.98 -3.95
N VAL A 364 -13.50 17.28 -4.10
CA VAL A 364 -12.95 16.90 -5.41
C VAL A 364 -13.76 15.75 -5.99
N ARG A 365 -14.74 16.09 -6.83
CA ARG A 365 -15.63 15.12 -7.49
C ARG A 365 -15.06 14.53 -8.77
N THR A 366 -13.98 15.11 -9.29
CA THR A 366 -13.29 14.65 -10.50
C THR A 366 -12.34 13.49 -10.18
N GLY A 367 -12.25 12.51 -11.08
CA GLY A 367 -11.52 11.26 -10.87
C GLY A 367 -12.38 10.05 -11.28
N ASN A 368 -11.77 8.88 -11.41
CA ASN A 368 -12.55 7.64 -11.60
C ASN A 368 -13.33 7.37 -10.31
N GLN A 369 -14.58 7.82 -10.25
CA GLN A 369 -15.45 7.43 -9.16
C GLN A 369 -15.65 5.92 -9.24
N MET A 370 -15.34 5.21 -8.16
CA MET A 370 -15.81 3.84 -8.02
C MET A 370 -17.33 3.89 -8.10
N LYS A 371 -17.94 3.06 -8.95
CA LYS A 371 -19.39 2.85 -8.85
C LYS A 371 -19.65 2.34 -7.43
N PRO A 372 -20.57 2.97 -6.68
CA PRO A 372 -20.83 2.63 -5.28
C PRO A 372 -21.25 1.17 -5.10
#